data_AF-A0A1M6AFW2-F1
#
_entry.id   AF-A0A1M6AFW2-F1
#
_cell.length_a   1.000
_cell.length_b   1.000
_cell.length_c   1.000
_cell.angle_alpha   90.00
_cell.angle_beta   90.00
_cell.angle_gamma   90.00
#
_symmetry.space_group_name_H-M   'P 1'
#
loop_
_entity.id
_entity.type
_entity.pdbx_description
1 polymer ?
#
loop_
_entity_poly.entity_id
_entity_poly.type
_entity_poly.pdbx_seq_one_letter_code
_entity_poly.pdbx_strand_id
1 'polypeptide(L)'
;MKRLIIAAGTCVLISITACNKENNENLATTEQAAGPRKPGDHGSFTYRAKDGSRARVYFDHKKNTMSITSNNTTFELDDKGSGHYERRGITADRKGDSLIITQEENVIELVWDN
;
A
#
# COMPACT_ATOMS: atom_id res chain seq x y z
N MET A 1 46.26 -20.91 -26.20
CA MET A 1 44.98 -21.16 -25.49
C MET A 1 43.97 -20.12 -25.96
N LYS A 2 43.04 -20.52 -26.83
CA LYS A 2 42.01 -19.63 -27.42
C LYS A 2 40.77 -19.61 -26.53
N ARG A 3 40.39 -18.42 -26.08
CA ARG A 3 39.04 -18.13 -25.56
C ARG A 3 38.71 -16.67 -25.87
N LEU A 4 37.74 -16.43 -26.73
CA LEU A 4 36.57 -15.63 -26.36
C LEU A 4 35.46 -15.83 -27.41
N ILE A 5 34.26 -16.03 -26.90
CA ILE A 5 33.05 -16.43 -27.60
C ILE A 5 32.12 -15.21 -27.68
N ILE A 6 31.77 -14.84 -28.91
CA ILE A 6 30.43 -14.58 -29.49
C ILE A 6 29.53 -13.44 -28.93
N ALA A 7 29.34 -12.49 -29.85
CA ALA A 7 28.14 -11.77 -30.30
C ALA A 7 27.31 -10.92 -29.34
N ALA A 8 27.36 -9.62 -29.63
CA ALA A 8 26.32 -8.65 -29.32
C ALA A 8 25.05 -8.96 -30.15
N GLY A 9 23.98 -9.37 -29.48
CA GLY A 9 22.64 -9.44 -30.04
C GLY A 9 21.85 -8.19 -29.67
N THR A 10 21.83 -7.20 -30.56
CA THR A 10 20.88 -6.09 -30.49
C THR A 10 19.50 -6.61 -30.90
N CYS A 11 18.61 -6.83 -29.94
CA CYS A 11 17.19 -7.03 -30.23
C CYS A 11 16.53 -5.67 -30.47
N VAL A 12 16.17 -5.47 -31.72
CA VAL A 12 15.36 -4.37 -32.24
C VAL A 12 13.99 -4.37 -31.57
N LEU A 13 13.56 -3.19 -31.12
CA LEU A 13 12.25 -2.90 -30.56
C LEU A 13 11.16 -3.12 -31.63
N ILE A 14 10.17 -3.97 -31.31
CA ILE A 14 8.89 -4.02 -32.03
C ILE A 14 7.96 -3.04 -31.31
N SER A 15 7.76 -1.87 -31.91
CA SER A 15 6.70 -0.93 -31.50
C SER A 15 5.39 -1.35 -32.18
N ILE A 16 4.46 -1.89 -31.41
CA ILE A 16 3.06 -1.99 -31.82
C ILE A 16 2.32 -0.72 -31.38
N THR A 17 2.03 0.16 -32.33
CA THR A 17 1.06 1.25 -32.14
C THR A 17 -0.29 0.78 -32.67
N ALA A 18 -1.25 0.59 -31.76
CA ALA A 18 -2.65 1.03 -31.88
C ALA A 18 -3.51 0.31 -30.84
N CYS A 19 -3.95 1.04 -29.81
CA CYS A 19 -5.22 0.81 -29.12
C CYS A 19 -5.67 2.14 -28.51
N ASN A 20 -6.56 2.84 -29.20
CA ASN A 20 -7.41 3.84 -28.57
C ASN A 20 -8.44 3.09 -27.73
N LYS A 21 -8.31 3.18 -26.40
CA LYS A 21 -9.38 2.90 -25.46
C LYS A 21 -9.24 3.86 -24.30
N GLU A 22 -10.12 4.86 -24.26
CA GLU A 22 -10.36 5.69 -23.08
C GLU A 22 -10.66 4.76 -21.90
N ASN A 23 -9.73 4.69 -20.95
CA ASN A 23 -9.97 4.06 -19.67
C ASN A 23 -9.56 5.07 -18.60
N ASN A 24 -10.57 5.68 -17.98
CA ASN A 24 -10.64 5.93 -16.54
C ASN A 24 -9.41 5.37 -15.80
N GLU A 25 -8.58 6.29 -15.32
CA GLU A 25 -7.47 5.99 -14.42
C GLU A 25 -8.02 5.53 -13.06
N ASN A 26 -8.46 4.28 -12.96
CA ASN A 26 -8.26 3.56 -11.72
C ASN A 26 -6.82 3.08 -11.79
N LEU A 27 -5.92 3.92 -11.28
CA LEU A 27 -4.50 3.68 -11.16
C LEU A 27 -4.30 2.47 -10.21
N ALA A 28 -4.46 1.27 -10.76
CA ALA A 28 -3.94 0.05 -10.20
C ALA A 28 -2.41 0.23 -10.15
N THR A 29 -1.94 0.67 -8.99
CA THR A 29 -0.52 0.86 -8.71
C THR A 29 0.14 -0.50 -8.87
N THR A 30 1.06 -0.55 -9.83
CA THR A 30 1.90 -1.70 -10.18
C THR A 30 2.51 -2.31 -8.93
N GLU A 31 2.03 -3.50 -8.56
CA GLU A 31 2.60 -4.33 -7.51
C GLU A 31 3.92 -4.89 -8.03
N GLN A 32 5.01 -4.14 -7.83
CA GLN A 32 6.36 -4.65 -8.06
C GLN A 32 6.59 -5.83 -7.12
N ALA A 33 7.02 -6.95 -7.71
CA ALA A 33 7.42 -8.18 -7.04
C ALA A 33 8.59 -7.91 -6.07
N ALA A 34 8.27 -7.43 -4.88
CA ALA A 34 9.12 -7.41 -3.71
C ALA A 34 8.87 -8.70 -2.91
N GLY A 35 9.84 -9.12 -2.09
CA GLY A 35 9.68 -10.27 -1.19
C GLY A 35 8.50 -10.14 -0.22
N PRO A 36 8.41 -10.99 0.83
CA PRO A 36 7.27 -10.94 1.75
C PRO A 36 7.14 -9.53 2.36
N ARG A 37 6.03 -8.85 2.06
CA ARG A 37 5.71 -7.52 2.58
C ARG A 37 5.24 -7.64 4.02
N LYS A 38 5.52 -6.62 4.84
CA LYS A 38 5.03 -6.54 6.23
C LYS A 38 4.18 -5.28 6.42
N PRO A 39 3.19 -5.31 7.32
CA PRO A 39 2.39 -4.14 7.61
C PRO A 39 3.25 -2.97 8.12
N GLY A 40 3.10 -1.82 7.46
CA GLY A 40 3.91 -0.63 7.69
C GLY A 40 4.95 -0.36 6.59
N ASP A 41 5.22 -1.32 5.69
CA ASP A 41 5.93 -1.02 4.44
C ASP A 41 5.08 -0.07 3.59
N HIS A 42 5.70 0.71 2.71
CA HIS A 42 4.96 1.53 1.75
C HIS A 42 4.03 0.65 0.92
N GLY A 43 2.73 0.96 0.84
CA GLY A 43 1.77 0.16 0.07
C GLY A 43 0.47 -0.14 0.81
N SER A 44 -0.39 -0.94 0.17
CA SER A 44 -1.71 -1.30 0.68
C SER A 44 -1.72 -2.65 1.39
N PHE A 45 -2.42 -2.71 2.52
CA PHE A 45 -2.63 -3.92 3.32
C PHE A 45 -4.09 -3.99 3.74
N THR A 46 -4.67 -5.19 3.72
CA THR A 46 -6.02 -5.42 4.25
C THR A 46 -5.91 -5.77 5.72
N TYR A 47 -6.75 -5.15 6.53
CA TYR A 47 -6.89 -5.46 7.95
C TYR A 47 -8.32 -5.91 8.24
N ARG A 48 -8.48 -6.73 9.28
CA ARG A 48 -9.76 -7.26 9.74
C ARG A 48 -10.03 -6.84 11.19
N ALA A 49 -11.26 -6.40 11.45
CA ALA A 49 -11.75 -6.12 12.79
C ALA A 49 -12.34 -7.38 13.47
N LYS A 50 -12.62 -7.30 14.77
CA LYS A 50 -13.19 -8.42 15.56
C LYS A 50 -14.55 -8.89 15.05
N ASP A 51 -15.35 -8.00 14.46
CA ASP A 51 -16.66 -8.30 13.87
C ASP A 51 -16.57 -8.94 12.47
N GLY A 52 -15.36 -9.12 11.93
CA GLY A 52 -15.10 -9.68 10.62
C GLY A 52 -15.12 -8.65 9.47
N SER A 53 -15.47 -7.40 9.75
CA SER A 53 -15.35 -6.30 8.78
C SER A 53 -13.89 -6.06 8.39
N ARG A 54 -13.68 -5.44 7.23
CA ARG A 54 -12.35 -5.21 6.66
C ARG A 54 -12.12 -3.75 6.29
N ALA A 55 -10.90 -3.30 6.49
CA ALA A 55 -10.42 -2.00 6.03
C ALA A 55 -9.16 -2.18 5.20
N ARG A 56 -9.01 -1.36 4.15
CA ARG A 56 -7.75 -1.22 3.43
C ARG A 56 -6.95 -0.10 4.09
N VAL A 57 -5.70 -0.37 4.43
CA VAL A 57 -4.76 0.61 4.95
C VAL A 57 -3.66 0.82 3.91
N TYR A 58 -3.39 2.06 3.53
CA TYR A 58 -2.30 2.42 2.64
C TYR A 58 -1.27 3.28 3.37
N PHE A 59 -0.01 2.85 3.39
CA PHE A 59 1.10 3.62 3.95
C PHE A 59 1.82 4.38 2.84
N ASP A 60 1.82 5.70 2.89
CA ASP A 60 2.56 6.57 1.98
C ASP A 60 3.79 7.17 2.67
N HIS A 61 4.94 6.52 2.53
CA HIS A 61 6.20 7.00 3.10
C HIS A 61 6.75 8.25 2.40
N LYS A 62 6.29 8.57 1.19
CA LYS A 62 6.71 9.79 0.50
C LYS A 62 6.01 11.02 1.08
N LYS A 63 4.77 10.83 1.53
CA LYS A 63 3.95 11.88 2.13
C LYS A 63 3.93 11.84 3.66
N ASN A 64 4.51 10.80 4.27
CA ASN A 64 4.41 10.53 5.70
C ASN A 64 2.95 10.47 6.17
N THR A 65 2.11 9.76 5.43
CA THR A 65 0.69 9.59 5.74
C THR A 65 0.26 8.14 5.72
N MET A 66 -0.85 7.86 6.40
CA MET A 66 -1.57 6.59 6.32
C MET A 66 -3.02 6.86 5.94
N SER A 67 -3.53 6.16 4.93
CA SER A 67 -4.95 6.20 4.56
C SER A 67 -5.66 4.94 5.00
N ILE A 68 -6.79 5.08 5.69
CA ILE A 68 -7.66 3.98 6.10
C ILE A 68 -8.96 4.10 5.32
N THR A 69 -9.28 3.09 4.51
CA THR A 69 -10.50 3.03 3.71
C THR A 69 -11.38 1.88 4.18
N SER A 70 -12.62 2.21 4.57
CA SER A 70 -13.66 1.24 4.91
C SER A 70 -15.02 1.82 4.50
N ASN A 71 -15.93 0.97 4.02
CA ASN A 71 -17.28 1.37 3.60
C ASN A 71 -17.29 2.62 2.67
N ASN A 72 -16.42 2.64 1.66
CA ASN A 72 -16.23 3.76 0.71
C ASN A 72 -15.82 5.10 1.34
N THR A 73 -15.44 5.12 2.61
CA THR A 73 -14.96 6.28 3.32
C THR A 73 -13.46 6.15 3.56
N THR A 74 -12.70 7.19 3.26
CA THR A 74 -11.24 7.22 3.44
C THR A 74 -10.85 8.32 4.42
N PHE A 75 -10.08 7.95 5.44
CA PHE A 75 -9.44 8.87 6.37
C PHE A 75 -7.94 8.87 6.11
N GLU A 76 -7.35 10.04 5.96
CA GLU A 76 -5.90 10.19 5.88
C GLU A 76 -5.39 10.76 7.21
N LEU A 77 -4.38 10.11 7.79
CA LEU A 77 -3.73 10.48 9.04
C LEU A 77 -2.28 10.85 8.78
N ASP A 78 -1.75 11.81 9.53
CA ASP A 78 -0.35 12.25 9.44
C ASP A 78 0.52 11.40 10.37
N ASP A 79 1.66 10.92 9.88
CA ASP A 79 2.65 10.23 10.71
C ASP A 79 3.25 11.21 11.73
N LYS A 80 3.20 10.83 13.01
CA LYS A 80 3.77 11.57 14.14
C LYS A 80 5.03 10.89 14.68
N GLY A 81 5.45 9.78 14.07
CA GLY A 81 6.59 8.97 14.45
C GLY A 81 6.21 7.76 15.31
N SER A 82 7.13 6.80 15.41
CA SER A 82 6.98 5.60 16.25
C SER A 82 5.74 4.73 15.94
N GLY A 83 5.17 4.85 14.73
CA GLY A 83 3.95 4.14 14.36
C GLY A 83 2.66 4.77 14.90
N HIS A 84 2.73 6.01 15.39
CA HIS A 84 1.58 6.83 15.77
C HIS A 84 1.19 7.73 14.60
N TYR A 85 -0.09 7.71 14.23
CA TYR A 85 -0.67 8.55 13.20
C TYR A 85 -1.83 9.35 13.77
N GLU A 86 -1.97 10.61 13.40
CA GLU A 86 -3.04 11.46 13.90
C GLU A 86 -3.48 12.49 12.87
N ARG A 87 -4.79 12.69 12.73
CA ARG A 87 -5.36 13.87 12.09
C ARG A 87 -6.77 14.14 12.62
N ARG A 88 -7.05 15.41 12.95
CA ARG A 88 -8.39 15.91 13.34
C ARG A 88 -9.06 15.08 14.45
N GLY A 89 -8.29 14.70 15.49
CA GLY A 89 -8.80 13.94 16.64
C GLY A 89 -9.01 12.44 16.37
N ILE A 90 -8.66 11.94 15.19
CA ILE A 90 -8.55 10.51 14.91
C ILE A 90 -7.09 10.13 15.07
N THR A 91 -6.82 9.11 15.88
CA THR A 91 -5.48 8.52 16.03
C THR A 91 -5.46 7.09 15.52
N ALA A 92 -4.29 6.63 15.11
CA ALA A 92 -4.04 5.23 14.83
C ALA A 92 -2.63 4.82 15.27
N ASP A 93 -2.56 3.77 16.08
CA ASP A 93 -1.32 3.23 16.62
C ASP A 93 -1.01 1.85 16.04
N ARG A 94 0.14 1.72 15.39
CA ARG A 94 0.61 0.45 14.84
C ARG A 94 1.37 -0.35 15.90
N LYS A 95 1.00 -1.63 16.07
CA LYS A 95 1.63 -2.56 17.01
C LYS A 95 1.86 -3.91 16.33
N GLY A 96 3.01 -4.06 15.68
CA GLY A 96 3.30 -5.24 14.85
C GLY A 96 2.28 -5.36 13.72
N ASP A 97 1.55 -6.48 13.71
CA ASP A 97 0.50 -6.77 12.73
C ASP A 97 -0.86 -6.17 13.11
N SER A 98 -0.95 -5.49 14.26
CA SER A 98 -2.17 -4.81 14.72
C SER A 98 -2.15 -3.31 14.42
N LEU A 99 -3.34 -2.76 14.21
CA LEU A 99 -3.59 -1.33 14.12
C LEU A 99 -4.76 -0.97 15.04
N ILE A 100 -4.56 -0.01 15.94
CA ILE A 100 -5.58 0.45 16.89
C ILE A 100 -5.98 1.85 16.47
N ILE A 101 -7.23 2.02 16.02
CA ILE A 101 -7.77 3.32 15.63
C ILE A 101 -8.62 3.84 16.79
N THR A 102 -8.39 5.08 17.20
CA THR A 102 -9.24 5.76 18.19
C THR A 102 -9.88 6.97 17.54
N GLN A 103 -11.20 7.06 17.65
CA GLN A 103 -12.00 8.21 17.22
C GLN A 103 -12.98 8.54 18.33
N GLU A 104 -12.77 9.68 18.99
CA GLU A 104 -13.55 10.09 20.17
C GLU A 104 -13.50 8.98 21.25
N GLU A 105 -14.65 8.38 21.60
CA GLU A 105 -14.74 7.29 22.58
C GLU A 105 -14.68 5.89 21.93
N ASN A 106 -14.63 5.81 20.60
CA ASN A 106 -14.62 4.56 19.86
C ASN A 106 -13.20 4.07 19.63
N VAL A 107 -12.94 2.81 20.01
CA VAL A 107 -11.67 2.12 19.75
C VAL A 107 -11.92 0.94 18.81
N ILE A 108 -11.22 0.94 17.68
CA ILE A 108 -11.32 -0.10 16.66
C ILE A 108 -9.98 -0.82 16.58
N GLU A 109 -9.97 -2.08 17.00
CA GLU A 109 -8.80 -2.95 16.90
C GLU A 109 -8.85 -3.74 15.59
N LEU A 110 -7.79 -3.60 14.81
CA LEU A 110 -7.61 -4.25 13.53
C LEU A 110 -6.37 -5.15 13.55
N VAL A 111 -6.43 -6.28 12.85
CA VAL A 111 -5.30 -7.21 12.66
C VAL A 111 -5.08 -7.41 11.17
N TRP A 112 -3.83 -7.46 10.73
CA TRP A 112 -3.47 -7.71 9.35
C TRP A 112 -4.09 -9.03 8.85
N ASP A 113 -4.79 -8.96 7.72
CA ASP A 113 -5.47 -10.08 7.06
C ASP A 113 -4.66 -10.47 5.82
N ASN A 114 -3.70 -11.39 6.01
CA ASN A 114 -2.85 -11.96 4.96
C ASN A 114 -3.40 -13.28 4.43
#